data_AF-A0A969WGW7-F1
#
_entry.id   AF-A0A969WGW7-F1
#
_cell.length_a   1.000
_cell.length_b   1.000
_cell.length_c   1.000
_cell.angle_alpha   90.00
_cell.angle_beta   90.00
_cell.angle_gamma   90.00
#
_symmetry.space_group_name_H-M   'P 1'
#
loop_
_entity.id
_entity.type
_entity.pdbx_description
1 polymer ?
#
loop_
_entity_poly.entity_id
_entity_poly.type
_entity_poly.pdbx_seq_one_letter_code
_entity_poly.pdbx_strand_id
1 'polypeptide(L)'
;MNIHGLNLAYTQAWMRDFLNNSDLVFCDGTGVRLGGKILGNYIPPRITYADWMWQLGAFAQENDISFFFLGGKPGIANKAAATLQKRFPDLQIIDVHHGYFDKSAGGSENGHVLRRINNVKPNILVVGFGMPLQEKWLMENWEHIDANIALTGGAVFDYISGDLQRAPKWMTDNGFEWLGRLLIEPQRLWRRYVIGNPLFFWRVMKQKFGLLDIE
;
A
#
# COMPACT_ATOMS: atom_id res chain seq x y z
N MET A 1 -4.63 0.26 4.87
CA MET A 1 -4.15 0.39 6.26
C MET A 1 -4.27 -0.92 7.01
N ASN A 2 -3.17 -1.34 7.64
CA ASN A 2 -3.09 -2.54 8.48
C ASN A 2 -2.56 -2.17 9.88
N ILE A 3 -2.45 -3.17 10.77
CA ILE A 3 -1.98 -2.95 12.15
C ILE A 3 -0.61 -2.28 12.21
N HIS A 4 0.31 -2.63 11.30
CA HIS A 4 1.64 -2.04 11.31
C HIS A 4 1.59 -0.53 11.07
N GLY A 5 0.80 -0.09 10.08
CA GLY A 5 0.65 1.34 9.80
C GLY A 5 -0.06 2.12 10.91
N LEU A 6 -1.06 1.53 11.57
CA LEU A 6 -1.69 2.18 12.74
C LEU A 6 -0.72 2.28 13.93
N ASN A 7 0.13 1.28 14.14
CA ASN A 7 1.17 1.37 15.16
C ASN A 7 2.19 2.46 14.85
N LEU A 8 2.54 2.65 13.57
CA LEU A 8 3.41 3.74 13.13
C LEU A 8 2.75 5.10 13.35
N ALA A 9 1.51 5.29 12.90
CA ALA A 9 0.73 6.52 13.08
C ALA A 9 0.56 6.92 14.56
N TYR A 10 0.43 5.94 15.45
CA TYR A 10 0.42 6.21 16.89
C TYR A 10 1.75 6.82 17.37
N THR A 11 2.89 6.32 16.87
CA THR A 11 4.23 6.74 17.32
C THR A 11 4.84 7.89 16.53
N GLN A 12 4.32 8.17 15.32
CA GLN A 12 4.91 9.13 14.39
C GLN A 12 3.82 10.09 13.92
N ALA A 13 3.91 11.35 14.36
CA ALA A 13 2.94 12.40 14.04
C ALA A 13 2.74 12.55 12.53
N TRP A 14 3.83 12.65 11.77
CA TRP A 14 3.78 12.78 10.31
C TRP A 14 2.99 11.65 9.62
N MET A 15 3.05 10.42 10.13
CA MET A 15 2.30 9.29 9.56
C MET A 15 0.81 9.41 9.88
N ARG A 16 0.46 9.92 11.07
CA ARG A 16 -0.92 10.24 11.43
C ARG A 16 -1.46 11.35 10.55
N ASP A 17 -0.68 12.41 10.35
CA ASP A 17 -1.04 13.55 9.52
C ASP A 17 -1.26 13.10 8.07
N PHE A 18 -0.36 12.27 7.52
CA PHE A 18 -0.54 11.69 6.20
C PHE A 18 -1.87 10.93 6.06
N LEU A 19 -2.26 10.14 7.06
CA LEU A 19 -3.52 9.40 7.04
C LEU A 19 -4.75 10.29 7.20
N ASN A 20 -4.68 11.30 8.07
CA ASN A 20 -5.77 12.25 8.28
C ASN A 20 -5.99 13.17 7.07
N ASN A 21 -4.94 13.44 6.28
CA ASN A 21 -5.01 14.23 5.06
C ASN A 21 -5.19 13.39 3.79
N SER A 22 -5.28 12.05 3.89
CA SER A 22 -5.58 11.19 2.75
C SER A 22 -7.07 11.20 2.44
N ASP A 23 -7.45 11.35 1.17
CA ASP A 23 -8.87 11.30 0.74
C ASP A 23 -9.55 9.98 1.13
N LEU A 24 -8.80 8.88 1.11
CA LEU A 24 -9.31 7.56 1.43
C LEU A 24 -8.26 6.65 2.07
N VAL A 25 -8.62 6.04 3.19
CA VAL A 25 -7.78 5.06 3.91
C VAL A 25 -8.49 3.70 3.94
N PHE A 26 -8.11 2.80 3.04
CA PHE A 26 -8.69 1.45 2.99
C PHE A 26 -8.33 0.59 4.19
N CYS A 27 -9.22 -0.30 4.63
CA CYS A 27 -8.88 -1.34 5.60
C CYS A 27 -8.27 -2.57 4.90
N ASP A 28 -6.97 -2.80 5.10
CA ASP A 28 -6.21 -3.92 4.50
C ASP A 28 -6.12 -5.13 5.44
N GLY A 29 -6.24 -4.95 6.76
CA GLY A 29 -6.04 -6.03 7.73
C GLY A 29 -7.27 -6.40 8.56
N THR A 30 -7.58 -7.69 8.68
CA THR A 30 -8.65 -8.20 9.57
C THR A 30 -8.49 -7.73 11.01
N GLY A 31 -7.25 -7.61 11.49
CA GLY A 31 -6.97 -7.11 12.85
C GLY A 31 -7.40 -5.66 13.08
N VAL A 32 -7.30 -4.79 12.06
CA VAL A 32 -7.80 -3.41 12.14
C VAL A 32 -9.32 -3.40 12.23
N ARG A 33 -9.99 -4.21 11.39
CA ARG A 33 -11.44 -4.38 11.43
C ARG A 33 -11.93 -4.87 12.79
N LEU A 34 -11.22 -5.82 13.40
CA LEU A 34 -11.51 -6.30 14.75
C LEU A 34 -11.32 -5.19 15.80
N GLY A 35 -10.22 -4.41 15.71
CA GLY A 35 -9.98 -3.27 16.58
C GLY A 35 -11.11 -2.23 16.52
N GLY A 36 -11.55 -1.87 15.31
CA GLY A 36 -12.71 -0.98 15.12
C GLY A 36 -13.98 -1.54 15.76
N LYS A 37 -14.27 -2.83 15.55
CA LYS A 37 -15.42 -3.50 16.18
C LYS A 37 -15.36 -3.48 17.70
N ILE A 38 -14.18 -3.66 18.30
CA ILE A 38 -13.99 -3.61 19.76
C ILE A 38 -14.36 -2.22 20.32
N LEU A 39 -14.06 -1.16 19.55
CA LEU A 39 -14.38 0.24 19.85
C LEU A 39 -15.81 0.64 19.47
N GLY A 40 -16.63 -0.29 18.97
CA GLY A 40 -18.01 -0.01 18.54
C GLY A 40 -18.13 0.60 17.14
N ASN A 41 -17.04 0.69 16.37
CA ASN A 41 -17.03 1.24 15.02
C ASN A 41 -17.26 0.14 13.96
N TYR A 42 -18.06 0.47 12.94
CA TYR A 42 -18.17 -0.35 11.74
C TYR A 42 -17.07 0.03 10.75
N ILE A 43 -16.25 -0.95 10.36
CA ILE A 43 -15.24 -0.80 9.31
C ILE A 43 -15.67 -1.64 8.10
N PRO A 44 -15.70 -1.07 6.87
CA PRO A 44 -16.06 -1.79 5.65
C PRO A 44 -15.24 -3.07 5.42
N PRO A 45 -15.70 -3.96 4.51
CA PRO A 45 -14.97 -5.15 4.14
C PRO A 45 -13.51 -4.88 3.77
N ARG A 46 -12.66 -5.86 4.10
CA ARG A 46 -11.23 -5.84 3.81
C ARG A 46 -11.01 -5.77 2.30
N ILE A 47 -10.12 -4.89 1.87
CA ILE A 47 -9.64 -4.84 0.48
C ILE A 47 -8.16 -5.23 0.47
N THR A 48 -7.83 -6.28 -0.30
CA THR A 48 -6.44 -6.65 -0.60
C THR A 48 -6.03 -6.05 -1.93
N TYR A 49 -4.98 -5.24 -1.93
CA TYR A 49 -4.45 -4.61 -3.16
C TYR A 49 -4.13 -5.63 -4.27
N ALA A 50 -3.61 -6.81 -3.91
CA ALA A 50 -3.29 -7.86 -4.87
C ALA A 50 -4.52 -8.43 -5.60
N ASP A 51 -5.69 -8.45 -4.97
CA ASP A 51 -6.95 -8.86 -5.61
C ASP A 51 -7.59 -7.68 -6.35
N TRP A 52 -7.62 -6.52 -5.70
CA TRP A 52 -8.28 -5.32 -6.19
C TRP A 52 -7.61 -4.75 -7.44
N MET A 53 -6.29 -4.85 -7.59
CA MET A 53 -5.58 -4.36 -8.78
C MET A 53 -6.05 -5.02 -10.08
N TRP A 54 -6.55 -6.26 -10.03
CA TRP A 54 -7.14 -6.91 -11.21
C TRP A 54 -8.49 -6.30 -11.59
N GLN A 55 -9.33 -5.98 -10.60
CA GLN A 55 -10.61 -5.32 -10.83
C GLN A 55 -10.40 -3.89 -11.30
N LEU A 56 -9.46 -3.18 -10.69
CA LEU A 56 -9.05 -1.84 -11.07
C LEU A 56 -8.46 -1.80 -12.48
N GLY A 57 -7.67 -2.82 -12.87
CA GLY A 57 -7.16 -2.95 -14.24
C GLY A 57 -8.27 -3.13 -15.28
N ALA A 58 -9.26 -3.98 -14.99
CA ALA A 58 -10.43 -4.14 -15.88
C ALA A 58 -11.21 -2.82 -16.02
N PHE A 59 -11.54 -2.18 -14.89
CA PHE A 59 -12.24 -0.90 -14.88
C PHE A 59 -11.47 0.19 -15.63
N ALA A 60 -10.16 0.25 -15.43
CA ALA A 60 -9.33 1.26 -16.09
C ALA A 60 -9.24 1.06 -17.60
N GLN A 61 -9.19 -0.18 -18.08
CA GLN A 61 -9.26 -0.47 -19.51
C GLN A 61 -10.59 0.00 -20.10
N GLU A 62 -11.70 -0.25 -19.43
CA GLU A 62 -13.04 0.14 -19.90
C GLU A 62 -13.28 1.65 -19.93
N ASN A 63 -12.45 2.43 -19.22
CA ASN A 63 -12.62 3.87 -19.02
C ASN A 63 -11.41 4.69 -19.49
N ASP A 64 -10.50 4.10 -20.27
CA ASP A 64 -9.28 4.75 -20.77
C ASP A 64 -8.43 5.43 -19.67
N ILE A 65 -8.36 4.79 -18.50
CA ILE A 65 -7.62 5.29 -17.34
C ILE A 65 -6.19 4.76 -17.39
N SER A 66 -5.23 5.68 -17.41
CA SER A 66 -3.81 5.37 -17.50
C SER A 66 -3.14 5.17 -16.13
N PHE A 67 -2.15 4.27 -16.09
CA PHE A 67 -1.31 3.99 -14.92
C PHE A 67 0.14 4.37 -15.14
N PHE A 68 0.77 4.85 -14.07
CA PHE A 68 2.22 4.82 -13.88
C PHE A 68 2.56 3.88 -12.73
N PHE A 69 3.45 2.92 -12.95
CA PHE A 69 3.91 2.02 -11.88
C PHE A 69 5.29 2.43 -11.36
N LEU A 70 5.36 2.75 -10.06
CA LEU A 70 6.58 3.21 -9.39
C LEU A 70 6.90 2.32 -8.19
N GLY A 71 7.80 1.35 -8.33
CA GLY A 71 8.17 0.50 -7.19
C GLY A 71 8.76 -0.85 -7.55
N GLY A 72 8.95 -1.66 -6.52
CA GLY A 72 9.61 -2.98 -6.64
C GLY A 72 11.09 -2.89 -7.04
N LYS A 73 11.75 -4.05 -7.10
CA LYS A 73 13.11 -4.16 -7.65
C LYS A 73 13.12 -3.88 -9.16
N PRO A 74 14.27 -3.52 -9.75
CA PRO A 74 14.41 -3.44 -11.20
C PRO A 74 13.79 -4.67 -11.90
N GLY A 75 12.89 -4.42 -12.85
CA GLY A 75 12.16 -5.46 -13.58
C GLY A 75 10.82 -5.91 -12.99
N ILE A 76 10.58 -5.76 -11.68
CA ILE A 76 9.35 -6.28 -11.03
C ILE A 76 8.11 -5.53 -11.51
N ALA A 77 8.13 -4.20 -11.50
CA ALA A 77 7.00 -3.40 -11.96
C ALA A 77 6.74 -3.58 -13.47
N ASN A 78 7.78 -3.79 -14.28
CA ASN A 78 7.64 -4.09 -15.72
C ASN A 78 6.95 -5.44 -15.94
N LYS A 79 7.36 -6.46 -15.17
CA LYS A 79 6.75 -7.79 -15.21
C LYS A 79 5.30 -7.75 -14.74
N ALA A 80 5.00 -6.97 -13.70
CA ALA A 80 3.63 -6.74 -13.25
C ALA A 80 2.78 -6.06 -14.33
N ALA A 81 3.31 -5.03 -15.00
CA ALA A 81 2.64 -4.35 -16.10
C ALA A 81 2.32 -5.31 -17.26
N ALA A 82 3.32 -6.07 -17.72
CA ALA A 82 3.14 -7.07 -18.77
C ALA A 82 2.11 -8.15 -18.38
N THR A 83 2.09 -8.58 -17.12
CA THR A 83 1.12 -9.57 -16.63
C THR A 83 -0.31 -9.01 -16.63
N LEU A 84 -0.51 -7.75 -16.24
CA LEU A 84 -1.82 -7.10 -16.33
C LEU A 84 -2.24 -6.94 -17.80
N GLN A 85 -1.35 -6.46 -18.66
CA GLN A 85 -1.65 -6.24 -20.08
C GLN A 85 -1.92 -7.54 -20.86
N LYS A 86 -1.36 -8.68 -20.44
CA LYS A 86 -1.76 -9.99 -21.00
C LYS A 86 -3.23 -10.31 -20.76
N ARG A 87 -3.79 -9.85 -19.63
CA ARG A 87 -5.21 -10.05 -19.29
C ARG A 87 -6.10 -8.94 -19.83
N PHE A 88 -5.57 -7.72 -19.88
CA PHE A 88 -6.24 -6.49 -20.30
C PHE A 88 -5.39 -5.81 -21.40
N PRO A 89 -5.50 -6.25 -22.67
CA PRO A 89 -4.63 -5.81 -23.76
C PRO A 89 -4.65 -4.30 -24.03
N ASP A 90 -5.79 -3.64 -23.78
CA ASP A 90 -5.96 -2.21 -24.03
C ASP A 90 -5.64 -1.37 -22.78
N LEU A 91 -5.21 -2.01 -21.68
CA LEU A 91 -4.84 -1.32 -20.46
C LEU A 91 -3.62 -0.42 -20.66
N GLN A 92 -3.83 0.86 -20.41
CA GLN A 92 -2.79 1.88 -20.54
C GLN A 92 -1.90 1.92 -19.31
N ILE A 93 -0.77 1.22 -19.36
CA ILE A 93 0.33 1.41 -18.40
C ILE A 93 1.38 2.24 -19.14
N ILE A 94 1.27 3.55 -19.00
CA ILE A 94 1.95 4.52 -19.86
C ILE A 94 3.43 4.67 -19.51
N ASP A 95 3.82 4.35 -18.28
CA ASP A 95 5.21 4.28 -17.90
C ASP A 95 5.44 3.46 -16.61
N VAL A 96 6.68 3.01 -16.42
CA VAL A 96 7.11 2.18 -15.29
C VAL A 96 8.51 2.58 -14.82
N HIS A 97 8.70 2.67 -13.51
CA HIS A 97 9.99 2.90 -12.86
C HIS A 97 10.15 2.04 -11.60
N HIS A 98 11.36 1.55 -11.34
CA HIS A 98 11.63 0.76 -10.13
C HIS A 98 11.70 1.63 -8.87
N GLY A 99 11.56 1.02 -7.70
CA GLY A 99 11.62 1.74 -6.42
C GLY A 99 13.03 2.01 -5.89
N TYR A 100 14.08 1.51 -6.53
CA TYR A 100 15.47 1.61 -6.05
C TYR A 100 16.20 2.82 -6.65
N PHE A 101 15.95 3.99 -6.08
CA PHE A 101 16.59 5.26 -6.41
C PHE A 101 16.67 6.12 -5.14
N ASP A 102 17.55 7.12 -5.13
CA ASP A 102 17.65 8.10 -4.05
C ASP A 102 16.39 9.00 -4.02
N LYS A 103 15.64 8.89 -2.93
CA LYS A 103 14.39 9.61 -2.66
C LYS A 103 14.60 10.91 -1.90
N SER A 104 15.86 11.31 -1.67
CA SER A 104 16.17 12.57 -1.00
C SER A 104 15.46 13.74 -1.71
N ALA A 105 14.81 14.59 -0.92
CA ALA A 105 14.19 15.81 -1.44
C ALA A 105 15.27 16.69 -2.08
N GLY A 106 15.01 17.16 -3.31
CA GLY A 106 16.00 17.90 -4.11
C GLY A 106 17.11 17.04 -4.75
N GLY A 107 17.12 15.72 -4.51
CA GLY A 107 18.04 14.78 -5.15
C GLY A 107 17.80 14.67 -6.67
N SER A 108 18.87 14.50 -7.44
CA SER A 108 18.80 14.42 -8.91
C SER A 108 17.97 13.23 -9.39
N GLU A 109 18.10 12.08 -8.73
CA GLU A 109 17.33 10.87 -9.04
C GLU A 109 15.85 11.04 -8.76
N ASN A 110 15.49 11.59 -7.59
CA ASN A 110 14.09 11.90 -7.26
C ASN A 110 13.49 12.88 -8.26
N GLY A 111 14.20 13.97 -8.58
CA GLY A 111 13.76 14.94 -9.58
C GLY A 111 13.60 14.34 -10.99
N HIS A 112 14.43 13.36 -11.36
CA HIS A 112 14.26 12.61 -12.61
C HIS A 112 12.98 11.77 -12.61
N VAL A 113 12.66 11.08 -11.52
CA VAL A 113 11.41 10.31 -11.38
C VAL A 113 10.19 11.22 -11.46
N LEU A 114 10.20 12.37 -10.76
CA LEU A 114 9.10 13.34 -10.83
C LEU A 114 8.90 13.87 -12.26
N ARG A 115 9.97 14.25 -12.96
CA ARG A 115 9.88 14.66 -14.38
C ARG A 115 9.29 13.57 -15.26
N ARG A 116 9.70 12.32 -15.05
CA ARG A 116 9.20 11.18 -15.83
C ARG A 116 7.69 10.99 -15.63
N ILE A 117 7.20 11.07 -14.39
CA ILE A 117 5.76 11.02 -14.08
C ILE A 117 5.03 12.19 -14.76
N ASN A 118 5.52 13.43 -14.58
CA ASN A 118 4.84 14.63 -15.06
C ASN A 118 4.88 14.81 -16.58
N ASN A 119 5.83 14.15 -17.27
CA ASN A 119 5.88 14.13 -18.73
C ASN A 119 4.75 13.29 -19.33
N VAL A 120 4.34 12.21 -18.65
CA VAL A 120 3.31 11.29 -19.15
C VAL A 120 1.94 11.53 -18.52
N LYS A 121 1.89 12.22 -17.37
CA LYS A 121 0.66 12.66 -16.66
C LYS A 121 -0.37 11.53 -16.47
N PRO A 122 -0.01 10.48 -15.72
CA PRO A 122 -0.90 9.34 -15.54
C PRO A 122 -2.16 9.73 -14.78
N ASN A 123 -3.28 9.08 -15.06
CA ASN A 123 -4.46 9.23 -14.21
C ASN A 123 -4.21 8.65 -12.82
N ILE A 124 -3.54 7.49 -12.74
CA ILE A 124 -3.25 6.81 -11.47
C ILE A 124 -1.76 6.50 -11.36
N LEU A 125 -1.13 7.03 -10.30
CA LEU A 125 0.22 6.65 -9.88
C LEU A 125 0.14 5.54 -8.82
N VAL A 126 0.70 4.36 -9.10
CA VAL A 126 0.79 3.28 -8.11
C VAL A 126 2.20 3.24 -7.54
N VAL A 127 2.34 3.49 -6.23
CA VAL A 127 3.63 3.52 -5.52
C VAL A 127 3.80 2.25 -4.68
N GLY A 128 4.84 1.47 -4.99
CA GLY A 128 5.15 0.18 -4.37
C GLY A 128 6.52 0.14 -3.71
N PHE A 129 6.76 1.02 -2.73
CA PHE A 129 8.03 1.05 -1.95
C PHE A 129 7.94 0.26 -0.64
N GLY A 130 6.71 -0.04 -0.21
CA GLY A 130 6.44 -0.55 1.12
C GLY A 130 6.37 0.55 2.16
N MET A 131 5.59 0.28 3.20
CA MET A 131 5.38 1.18 4.33
C MET A 131 6.59 1.17 5.28
N PRO A 132 7.04 2.35 5.79
CA PRO A 132 6.44 3.69 5.63
C PRO A 132 6.97 4.53 4.45
N LEU A 133 7.83 3.97 3.60
CA LEU A 133 8.60 4.74 2.61
C LEU A 133 7.71 5.36 1.52
N GLN A 134 6.69 4.64 1.06
CA GLN A 134 5.75 5.13 0.05
C GLN A 134 4.88 6.28 0.57
N GLU A 135 4.42 6.21 1.82
CA GLU A 135 3.63 7.26 2.44
C GLU A 135 4.47 8.52 2.62
N LYS A 136 5.68 8.38 3.15
CA LYS A 136 6.61 9.50 3.32
C LYS A 136 6.97 10.16 1.99
N TRP A 137 7.30 9.36 0.97
CA TRP A 137 7.65 9.90 -0.35
C TRP A 137 6.48 10.65 -1.00
N LEU A 138 5.25 10.12 -0.89
CA LEU A 138 4.07 10.83 -1.38
C LEU A 138 3.84 12.13 -0.60
N MET A 139 3.92 12.10 0.73
CA MET A 139 3.78 13.30 1.56
C MET A 139 4.76 14.42 1.17
N GLU A 140 6.00 14.06 0.82
CA GLU A 140 7.06 15.01 0.46
C GLU A 140 7.00 15.51 -0.99
N ASN A 141 6.28 14.82 -1.88
CA ASN A 141 6.34 15.09 -3.32
C ASN A 141 4.97 15.26 -4.01
N TRP A 142 3.85 15.05 -3.32
CA TRP A 142 2.51 15.06 -3.92
C TRP A 142 2.19 16.36 -4.64
N GLU A 143 2.56 17.51 -4.06
CA GLU A 143 2.37 18.83 -4.69
C GLU A 143 3.21 19.04 -5.97
N HIS A 144 4.15 18.16 -6.25
CA HIS A 144 5.02 18.20 -7.43
C HIS A 144 4.72 17.10 -8.45
N ILE A 145 3.65 16.33 -8.24
CA ILE A 145 3.25 15.22 -9.11
C ILE A 145 2.01 15.62 -9.92
N ASP A 146 2.10 15.51 -11.24
CA ASP A 146 0.98 15.71 -12.17
C ASP A 146 0.28 14.37 -12.43
N ALA A 147 -0.51 13.93 -11.46
CA ALA A 147 -1.36 12.74 -11.53
C ALA A 147 -2.66 12.98 -10.74
N ASN A 148 -3.77 12.36 -11.15
CA ASN A 148 -5.06 12.62 -10.48
C ASN A 148 -5.13 11.94 -9.11
N ILE A 149 -4.59 10.72 -9.00
CA ILE A 149 -4.64 9.91 -7.77
C ILE A 149 -3.30 9.18 -7.58
N ALA A 150 -2.82 9.10 -6.34
CA ALA A 150 -1.74 8.21 -5.94
C ALA A 150 -2.25 7.07 -5.04
N LEU A 151 -1.83 5.85 -5.34
CA LEU A 151 -2.17 4.65 -4.58
C LEU A 151 -0.93 4.05 -3.91
N THR A 152 -1.05 3.75 -2.62
CA THR A 152 0.00 3.14 -1.80
C THR A 152 -0.05 1.61 -1.91
N GLY A 153 0.49 1.07 -3.01
CA GLY A 153 0.37 -0.34 -3.40
C GLY A 153 1.23 -1.34 -2.63
N GLY A 154 2.26 -0.91 -1.90
CA GLY A 154 3.12 -1.81 -1.14
C GLY A 154 3.80 -2.86 -2.02
N ALA A 155 3.55 -4.15 -1.76
CA ALA A 155 4.11 -5.27 -2.51
C ALA A 155 3.22 -5.74 -3.69
N VAL A 156 2.30 -4.90 -4.17
CA VAL A 156 1.34 -5.27 -5.22
C VAL A 156 2.04 -5.75 -6.50
N PHE A 157 3.16 -5.12 -6.88
CA PHE A 157 3.90 -5.52 -8.08
C PHE A 157 4.51 -6.91 -7.94
N ASP A 158 5.11 -7.23 -6.78
CA ASP A 158 5.68 -8.57 -6.53
C ASP A 158 4.61 -9.67 -6.58
N TYR A 159 3.38 -9.37 -6.13
CA TYR A 159 2.27 -10.33 -6.22
C TYR A 159 1.80 -10.53 -7.67
N ILE A 160 1.65 -9.45 -8.44
CA ILE A 160 1.17 -9.52 -9.83
C ILE A 160 2.25 -10.11 -10.76
N SER A 161 3.52 -9.80 -10.53
CA SER A 161 4.64 -10.38 -11.27
C SER A 161 4.86 -11.87 -10.96
N GLY A 162 4.20 -12.39 -9.92
CA GLY A 162 4.32 -13.76 -9.43
C GLY A 162 5.62 -14.03 -8.65
N ASP A 163 6.40 -13.00 -8.35
CA ASP A 163 7.67 -13.15 -7.60
C ASP A 163 7.43 -13.33 -6.10
N LEU A 164 6.28 -12.89 -5.58
CA LEU A 164 5.85 -13.17 -4.21
C LEU A 164 4.63 -14.09 -4.20
N GLN A 165 4.80 -15.27 -3.61
CA GLN A 165 3.67 -16.18 -3.40
C GLN A 165 2.73 -15.65 -2.32
N ARG A 166 1.43 -15.72 -2.60
CA ARG A 166 0.40 -15.38 -1.60
C ARG A 166 0.20 -16.55 -0.64
N ALA A 167 -0.25 -16.22 0.57
CA ALA A 167 -0.79 -17.23 1.46
C ALA A 167 -1.97 -17.95 0.78
N PRO A 168 -2.16 -19.26 1.02
CA PRO A 168 -3.29 -20.02 0.50
C PRO A 168 -4.63 -19.28 0.68
N LYS A 169 -5.53 -19.43 -0.29
CA LYS A 169 -6.80 -18.69 -0.31
C LYS A 169 -7.61 -18.89 0.98
N TRP A 170 -7.66 -20.11 1.51
CA TRP A 170 -8.34 -20.39 2.79
C TRP A 170 -7.73 -19.58 3.97
N MET A 171 -6.41 -19.36 4.00
CA MET A 171 -5.78 -18.53 5.03
C MET A 171 -6.17 -17.07 4.85
N THR A 172 -6.14 -16.57 3.61
CA THR A 172 -6.49 -15.19 3.29
C THR A 172 -7.94 -14.87 3.61
N ASP A 173 -8.87 -15.75 3.20
CA ASP A 173 -10.31 -15.60 3.38
C ASP A 173 -10.70 -15.68 4.88
N ASN A 174 -9.93 -16.43 5.68
CA ASN A 174 -10.12 -16.51 7.15
C ASN A 174 -9.29 -15.50 7.95
N GLY A 175 -8.59 -14.57 7.29
CA GLY A 175 -7.81 -13.51 7.95
C GLY A 175 -6.44 -13.93 8.52
N PHE A 176 -5.94 -15.10 8.14
CA PHE A 176 -4.61 -15.64 8.48
C PHE A 176 -3.51 -15.29 7.47
N GLU A 177 -3.74 -14.35 6.55
CA GLU A 177 -2.71 -13.95 5.58
C GLU A 177 -1.42 -13.48 6.27
N TRP A 178 -1.53 -12.80 7.41
CA TRP A 178 -0.37 -12.39 8.20
C TRP A 178 0.49 -13.57 8.66
N LEU A 179 -0.14 -14.71 9.00
CA LEU A 179 0.56 -15.92 9.41
C LEU A 179 1.26 -16.57 8.22
N GLY A 180 0.59 -16.63 7.06
CA GLY A 180 1.20 -17.12 5.83
C GLY A 180 2.43 -16.28 5.43
N ARG A 181 2.33 -14.95 5.52
CA ARG A 181 3.47 -14.05 5.27
C ARG A 181 4.59 -14.22 6.29
N LEU A 182 4.27 -14.44 7.57
CA LEU A 182 5.27 -14.72 8.59
C LEU A 182 6.03 -16.01 8.31
N LEU A 183 5.37 -17.05 7.81
CA LEU A 183 6.03 -18.31 7.43
C LEU A 183 6.94 -18.13 6.21
N ILE A 184 6.55 -17.29 5.25
CA ILE A 184 7.35 -17.01 4.05
C ILE A 184 8.56 -16.11 4.37
N GLU A 185 8.39 -15.09 5.22
CA GLU A 185 9.42 -14.10 5.54
C GLU A 185 9.59 -13.87 7.06
N PRO A 186 9.97 -14.89 7.84
CA PRO A 186 9.95 -14.83 9.30
C PRO A 186 10.90 -13.77 9.85
N GLN A 187 12.13 -13.69 9.34
CA GLN A 187 13.13 -12.71 9.80
C GLN A 187 12.72 -11.26 9.57
N ARG A 188 11.97 -10.99 8.49
CA ARG A 188 11.52 -9.64 8.14
C ARG A 188 10.26 -9.23 8.89
N LEU A 189 9.34 -10.16 9.11
CA LEU A 189 7.98 -9.83 9.56
C LEU A 189 7.67 -10.19 11.01
N TRP A 190 8.53 -10.94 11.72
CA TRP A 190 8.25 -11.36 13.10
C TRP A 190 7.97 -10.19 14.04
N ARG A 191 8.76 -9.10 14.00
CA ARG A 191 8.51 -7.93 14.87
C ARG A 191 7.15 -7.32 14.61
N ARG A 192 6.76 -7.22 13.33
CA ARG A 192 5.47 -6.64 12.91
C ARG A 192 4.29 -7.43 13.48
N TYR A 193 4.36 -8.76 13.47
CA TYR A 193 3.22 -9.59 13.87
C TYR A 193 3.26 -10.03 15.33
N VAL A 194 4.41 -10.50 15.82
CA VAL A 194 4.55 -11.05 17.18
C VAL A 194 4.53 -9.95 18.24
N ILE A 195 5.14 -8.80 17.95
CA ILE A 195 5.15 -7.65 18.87
C ILE A 195 4.05 -6.64 18.49
N GLY A 196 3.93 -6.34 17.20
CA GLY A 196 3.01 -5.30 16.73
C GLY A 196 1.52 -5.63 16.92
N ASN A 197 1.10 -6.89 16.73
CA ASN A 197 -0.32 -7.25 16.89
C ASN A 197 -0.77 -7.13 18.36
N PRO A 198 -0.07 -7.71 19.37
CA PRO A 198 -0.44 -7.52 20.76
C PRO A 198 -0.42 -6.06 21.21
N LEU A 199 0.60 -5.29 20.79
CA LEU A 199 0.72 -3.87 21.12
C LEU A 199 -0.48 -3.06 20.60
N PHE A 200 -0.93 -3.35 19.38
CA PHE A 200 -2.10 -2.71 18.80
C PHE A 200 -3.37 -3.01 19.61
N PHE A 201 -3.64 -4.28 19.91
CA PHE A 201 -4.83 -4.63 20.70
C PHE A 201 -4.78 -4.09 22.13
N TRP A 202 -3.61 -4.03 22.75
CA TRP A 202 -3.45 -3.38 24.05
C TRP A 202 -3.83 -1.88 23.99
N ARG A 203 -3.40 -1.15 22.95
CA ARG A 203 -3.78 0.26 22.72
C ARG A 203 -5.28 0.41 22.50
N VAL A 204 -5.87 -0.45 21.67
CA VAL A 204 -7.32 -0.48 21.42
C VAL A 204 -8.10 -0.69 22.72
N MET A 205 -7.67 -1.62 23.58
CA MET A 205 -8.31 -1.86 24.87
C MET A 205 -8.16 -0.67 25.81
N LYS A 206 -7.00 -0.03 25.87
CA LYS A 206 -6.82 1.22 26.64
C LYS A 206 -7.79 2.30 26.18
N GLN A 207 -7.92 2.52 24.88
CA GLN A 207 -8.84 3.50 24.31
C GLN A 207 -10.29 3.16 24.67
N LYS A 208 -10.69 1.89 24.57
CA LYS A 208 -12.04 1.43 24.93
C LYS A 208 -12.41 1.78 26.38
N PHE A 209 -11.45 1.72 27.29
CA PHE A 209 -11.66 2.03 28.71
C PHE A 209 -11.33 3.48 29.09
N GLY A 210 -11.11 4.38 28.11
CA GLY A 210 -10.80 5.79 28.39
C GLY A 210 -9.43 6.00 29.05
N LEU A 211 -8.51 5.05 28.91
CA LEU A 211 -7.14 5.11 29.48
C LEU A 211 -6.12 5.65 28.47
N LEU A 212 -6.60 6.15 27.34
CA LEU A 212 -5.80 6.61 26.22
C LEU A 212 -6.64 7.59 25.39
N ASP A 213 -6.36 8.87 25.55
CA ASP A 213 -6.91 9.93 24.70
C ASP A 213 -6.11 9.98 23.40
N ILE A 214 -6.82 9.81 22.28
CA ILE A 214 -6.25 9.99 20.95
C ILE A 214 -6.86 11.29 20.42
N GLU A 215 -6.08 12.37 20.50
CA GLU A 215 -6.28 13.56 19.66
C GLU A 215 -5.85 13.27 18.22
#